data_AF-A0A523HNY9-F1
#
_entry.id   AF-A0A523HNY9-F1
#
_cell.length_a   1.000
_cell.length_b   1.000
_cell.length_c   1.000
_cell.angle_alpha   90.00
_cell.angle_beta   90.00
_cell.angle_gamma   90.00
#
_symmetry.space_group_name_H-M   'P 1'
#
loop_
_entity.id
_entity.type
_entity.pdbx_description
1 polymer ?
#
loop_
_entity_poly.entity_id
_entity_poly.type
_entity_poly.pdbx_seq_one_letter_code
_entity_poly.pdbx_strand_id
1 'polypeptide(L)'
;MDFESTRSIVNKLASDIPPHLFGEARHVFIGKYLDEQPDEIKMGIKTHLDGLLDRMRKLEASDIDFGGPGCAKRIWFRVFGNKKPEMNLKDYSLDETDVIINNIITSTEREKLLTQRNLDFSYRVFDEENKTWARFRATIYFELNHLALNMRRINEQIIPFREFGFHDDVAKALSLKYQKSGLILVTGITGSGKSTTLDSIIDANNRTMSSHIIIIADPVEYVHESIKAIVKHREIGRDVHSFKEGTIQALRQDPDIIVIGEMRDAETIMTVLEVVDSGHKVFSTLHTSSALESIDRILGEISPDEQDRIRERLADVLTAVISQKLIPSLDGRLVLAKEVLLTNSSIKTAIRNNNIGEVYQIIQQSNAGGMNTMEQDLARLNSTNTISYFEAYINANNKKRFEELVKYSY
;
A
#
# COMPACT_ATOMS: atom_id res chain seq x y z
N MET A 1 17.61 -6.38 -26.84
CA MET A 1 17.45 -7.72 -27.46
C MET A 1 15.97 -7.93 -27.76
N ASP A 2 15.63 -8.58 -28.86
CA ASP A 2 14.22 -8.93 -29.11
C ASP A 2 13.73 -10.05 -28.16
N PHE A 3 12.41 -10.22 -28.10
CA PHE A 3 11.76 -11.13 -27.16
C PHE A 3 12.11 -12.61 -27.39
N GLU A 4 12.32 -13.02 -28.64
CA GLU A 4 12.69 -14.41 -28.98
C GLU A 4 14.15 -14.70 -28.64
N SER A 5 15.05 -13.75 -28.87
CA SER A 5 16.46 -13.84 -28.52
C SER A 5 16.65 -14.00 -27.01
N THR A 6 15.95 -13.18 -26.22
CA THR A 6 15.98 -13.29 -24.75
C THR A 6 15.39 -14.61 -24.25
N ARG A 7 14.34 -15.11 -24.91
CA ARG A 7 13.78 -16.44 -24.62
C ARG A 7 14.76 -17.57 -24.91
N SER A 8 15.52 -17.47 -26.00
CA SER A 8 16.52 -18.49 -26.35
C SER A 8 17.60 -18.63 -25.26
N ILE A 9 17.98 -17.52 -24.61
CA ILE A 9 18.88 -17.53 -23.45
C ILE A 9 18.25 -18.33 -22.30
N VAL A 10 17.00 -18.04 -21.95
CA VAL A 10 16.26 -18.76 -20.89
C VAL A 10 16.17 -20.25 -21.20
N ASN A 11 15.81 -20.60 -22.44
CA ASN A 11 15.66 -21.98 -22.88
C ASN A 11 16.98 -22.78 -22.77
N LYS A 12 18.10 -22.16 -23.16
CA LYS A 12 19.42 -22.78 -23.04
C LYS A 12 19.75 -23.08 -21.58
N LEU A 13 19.59 -22.10 -20.69
CA LEU A 13 19.88 -22.29 -19.26
C LEU A 13 18.96 -23.33 -18.61
N ALA A 14 17.68 -23.34 -19.00
CA ALA A 14 16.72 -24.33 -18.53
C ALA A 14 17.13 -25.75 -18.93
N SER A 15 17.71 -25.94 -20.12
CA SER A 15 18.17 -27.25 -20.60
C SER A 15 19.38 -27.80 -19.86
N ASP A 16 20.14 -26.93 -19.17
CA ASP A 16 21.31 -27.33 -18.37
C ASP A 16 20.94 -27.81 -16.96
N ILE A 17 19.67 -27.66 -16.55
CA ILE A 17 19.23 -28.04 -15.19
C ILE A 17 19.13 -29.57 -15.10
N PRO A 18 19.87 -30.22 -14.17
CA PRO A 18 19.83 -31.66 -14.04
C PRO A 18 18.41 -32.17 -13.68
N PRO A 19 17.88 -33.16 -14.42
CA PRO A 19 16.51 -33.64 -14.21
C PRO A 19 16.31 -34.40 -12.91
N HIS A 20 17.40 -34.87 -12.28
CA HIS A 20 17.35 -35.58 -11.00
C HIS A 20 17.24 -34.65 -9.79
N LEU A 21 17.43 -33.33 -9.96
CA LEU A 21 17.26 -32.36 -8.88
C LEU A 21 15.78 -31.99 -8.72
N PHE A 22 15.26 -32.09 -7.51
CA PHE A 22 13.86 -31.81 -7.19
C PHE A 22 13.74 -30.91 -5.95
N GLY A 23 12.58 -30.26 -5.82
CA GLY A 23 12.24 -29.43 -4.67
C GLY A 23 13.29 -28.35 -4.40
N GLU A 24 13.65 -28.19 -3.13
CA GLU A 24 14.59 -27.17 -2.68
C GLU A 24 15.98 -27.30 -3.33
N ALA A 25 16.51 -28.52 -3.48
CA ALA A 25 17.82 -28.74 -4.08
C ALA A 25 17.89 -28.25 -5.53
N ARG A 26 16.77 -28.30 -6.26
CA ARG A 26 16.64 -27.75 -7.61
C ARG A 26 16.82 -26.23 -7.61
N HIS A 27 16.12 -25.51 -6.75
CA HIS A 27 16.19 -24.04 -6.68
C HIS A 27 17.52 -23.53 -6.13
N VAL A 28 18.14 -24.28 -5.20
CA VAL A 28 19.51 -24.00 -4.76
C VAL A 28 20.50 -24.13 -5.93
N PHE A 29 20.36 -25.17 -6.76
CA PHE A 29 21.20 -25.33 -7.95
C PHE A 29 20.98 -24.21 -8.96
N ILE A 30 19.72 -23.93 -9.34
CA ILE A 30 19.39 -22.87 -10.32
C ILE A 30 19.96 -21.53 -9.85
N GLY A 31 19.80 -21.22 -8.56
CA GLY A 31 20.34 -20.01 -7.98
C GLY A 31 21.85 -19.87 -8.13
N LYS A 32 22.61 -20.90 -7.74
CA LYS A 32 24.07 -20.91 -7.89
C LYS A 32 24.50 -20.87 -9.36
N TYR A 33 23.78 -21.62 -10.21
CA TYR A 33 24.03 -21.66 -11.64
C TYR A 33 23.88 -20.29 -12.29
N LEU A 34 22.86 -19.51 -11.86
CA LEU A 34 22.65 -18.13 -12.28
C LEU A 34 23.70 -17.16 -11.74
N ASP A 35 24.11 -17.33 -10.48
CA ASP A 35 25.13 -16.47 -9.85
C ASP A 35 26.49 -16.58 -10.60
N GLU A 36 26.77 -17.73 -11.23
CA GLU A 36 27.95 -17.98 -12.07
C GLU A 36 27.83 -17.47 -13.52
N GLN A 37 26.65 -17.05 -13.98
CA GLN A 37 26.46 -16.55 -15.34
C GLN A 37 27.01 -15.13 -15.53
N PRO A 38 27.51 -14.79 -16.73
CA PRO A 38 27.87 -13.42 -17.10
C PRO A 38 26.69 -12.44 -16.93
N ASP A 39 26.98 -11.19 -16.60
CA ASP A 39 25.96 -10.15 -16.40
C ASP A 39 25.08 -9.93 -17.64
N GLU A 40 25.63 -10.11 -18.84
CA GLU A 40 24.89 -10.04 -20.11
C GLU A 40 23.78 -11.10 -20.21
N ILE A 41 24.04 -12.31 -19.71
CA ILE A 41 23.08 -13.42 -19.70
C ILE A 41 21.98 -13.14 -18.67
N LYS A 42 22.35 -12.76 -17.45
CA LYS A 42 21.39 -12.38 -16.39
C LYS A 42 20.51 -11.19 -16.82
N MET A 43 21.11 -10.22 -17.52
CA MET A 43 20.40 -9.10 -18.12
C MET A 43 19.46 -9.55 -19.25
N GLY A 44 19.85 -10.53 -20.05
CA GLY A 44 19.00 -11.14 -21.07
C GLY A 44 17.74 -11.79 -20.49
N ILE A 45 17.88 -12.56 -19.40
CA ILE A 45 16.75 -13.16 -18.67
C ILE A 45 15.86 -12.06 -18.07
N LYS A 46 16.46 -11.04 -17.45
CA LYS A 46 15.73 -9.89 -16.90
C LYS A 46 14.92 -9.18 -17.99
N THR A 47 15.55 -8.91 -19.12
CA THR A 47 14.93 -8.26 -20.28
C THR A 47 13.75 -9.08 -20.81
N HIS A 48 13.82 -10.41 -20.73
CA HIS A 48 12.71 -11.29 -21.09
C HIS A 48 11.47 -11.04 -20.21
N LEU A 49 11.64 -11.01 -18.89
CA LEU A 49 10.56 -10.69 -17.96
C LEU A 49 10.04 -9.26 -18.17
N ASP A 50 10.95 -8.29 -18.32
CA ASP A 50 10.59 -6.90 -18.58
C ASP A 50 9.68 -6.80 -19.82
N GLY A 51 9.94 -7.59 -20.87
CA GLY A 51 9.08 -7.67 -22.06
C GLY A 51 7.68 -8.25 -21.79
N LEU A 52 7.55 -9.21 -20.87
CA LEU A 52 6.24 -9.72 -20.42
C LEU A 52 5.47 -8.64 -19.64
N LEU A 53 6.17 -7.87 -18.80
CA LEU A 53 5.60 -6.78 -18.02
C LEU A 53 5.23 -5.57 -18.88
N ASP A 54 5.99 -5.28 -19.93
CA ASP A 54 5.61 -4.28 -20.93
C ASP A 54 4.33 -4.69 -21.67
N ARG A 55 4.23 -5.96 -22.08
CA ARG A 55 3.00 -6.52 -22.66
C ARG A 55 1.82 -6.41 -21.69
N MET A 56 2.02 -6.73 -20.40
CA MET A 56 1.01 -6.57 -19.35
C MET A 56 0.44 -5.14 -19.34
N ARG A 57 1.30 -4.13 -19.43
CA ARG A 57 0.92 -2.71 -19.45
C ARG A 57 0.15 -2.34 -20.71
N LYS A 58 0.62 -2.80 -21.88
CA LYS A 58 -0.04 -2.57 -23.19
C LYS A 58 -1.43 -3.19 -23.28
N LEU A 59 -1.66 -4.30 -22.57
CA LEU A 59 -2.97 -4.94 -22.45
C LEU A 59 -3.86 -4.34 -21.36
N GLU A 60 -3.37 -3.33 -20.63
CA GLU A 60 -4.03 -2.76 -19.45
C GLU A 60 -4.37 -3.82 -18.38
N ALA A 61 -3.53 -4.86 -18.27
CA ALA A 61 -3.71 -5.91 -17.28
C ALA A 61 -3.35 -5.42 -15.87
N SER A 62 -4.13 -5.83 -14.87
CA SER A 62 -3.89 -5.53 -13.46
C SER A 62 -2.89 -6.49 -12.82
N ASP A 63 -2.91 -7.76 -13.22
CA ASP A 63 -2.06 -8.82 -12.68
C ASP A 63 -1.52 -9.71 -13.81
N ILE A 64 -0.30 -10.23 -13.62
CA ILE A 64 0.33 -11.31 -14.40
C ILE A 64 0.59 -12.50 -13.46
N ASP A 65 0.30 -13.71 -13.93
CA ASP A 65 0.63 -14.96 -13.25
C ASP A 65 1.44 -15.85 -14.20
N PHE A 66 2.57 -16.37 -13.74
CA PHE A 66 3.32 -17.40 -14.46
C PHE A 66 4.21 -18.24 -13.55
N GLY A 67 4.69 -19.37 -14.07
CA GLY A 67 5.37 -20.38 -13.28
C GLY A 67 4.40 -21.31 -12.56
N GLY A 68 4.94 -22.35 -11.95
CA GLY A 68 4.16 -23.42 -11.33
C GLY A 68 3.32 -24.25 -12.32
N PRO A 69 2.99 -25.51 -12.00
CA PRO A 69 2.16 -26.34 -12.89
C PRO A 69 0.75 -25.79 -13.12
N GLY A 70 0.18 -25.03 -12.19
CA GLY A 70 -1.17 -24.47 -12.25
C GLY A 70 -1.37 -23.48 -13.40
N CYS A 71 -0.32 -22.82 -13.86
CA CYS A 71 -0.35 -21.95 -15.03
C CYS A 71 -0.40 -22.73 -16.36
N ALA A 72 -0.30 -24.06 -16.33
CA ALA A 72 -0.37 -24.95 -17.48
C ALA A 72 0.56 -24.52 -18.62
N LYS A 73 1.81 -24.17 -18.28
CA LYS A 73 2.86 -23.69 -19.20
C LYS A 73 2.59 -22.34 -19.86
N ARG A 74 1.55 -21.60 -19.45
CA ARG A 74 1.16 -20.33 -20.09
C ARG A 74 1.36 -19.15 -19.16
N ILE A 75 1.48 -17.96 -19.76
CA ILE A 75 1.43 -16.69 -19.04
C ILE A 75 -0.02 -16.24 -18.98
N TRP A 76 -0.50 -15.89 -17.80
CA TRP A 76 -1.87 -15.42 -17.60
C TRP A 76 -1.89 -13.94 -17.26
N PHE A 77 -2.85 -13.23 -17.82
CA PHE A 77 -3.11 -11.83 -17.49
C PHE A 77 -4.52 -11.67 -16.95
N ARG A 78 -4.69 -10.77 -15.98
CA ARG A 78 -6.00 -10.27 -15.56
C ARG A 78 -6.27 -8.92 -16.24
N VAL A 79 -7.16 -8.91 -17.23
CA VAL A 79 -7.56 -7.69 -17.95
C VAL A 79 -8.99 -7.35 -17.58
N PHE A 80 -9.23 -6.16 -17.02
CA PHE A 80 -10.54 -5.71 -16.51
C PHE A 80 -11.26 -6.75 -15.64
N GLY A 81 -10.53 -7.36 -14.71
CA GLY A 81 -11.04 -8.38 -13.80
C GLY A 81 -11.05 -9.81 -14.35
N ASN A 82 -10.92 -10.00 -15.67
CA ASN A 82 -10.98 -11.30 -16.33
C ASN A 82 -9.59 -11.94 -16.50
N LYS A 83 -9.36 -13.12 -15.91
CA LYS A 83 -8.08 -13.84 -15.96
C LYS A 83 -8.07 -14.84 -17.12
N LYS A 84 -7.15 -14.66 -18.07
CA LYS A 84 -7.03 -15.51 -19.28
C LYS A 84 -5.55 -15.74 -19.65
N PRO A 85 -5.23 -16.88 -20.28
CA PRO A 85 -3.90 -17.11 -20.80
C PRO A 85 -3.67 -16.25 -22.05
N GLU A 86 -2.46 -15.73 -22.21
CA GLU A 86 -2.03 -15.05 -23.44
C GLU A 86 -1.73 -16.08 -24.52
N MET A 87 -2.64 -16.18 -25.49
CA MET A 87 -2.56 -17.19 -26.56
C MET A 87 -1.47 -16.88 -27.60
N ASN A 88 -0.95 -15.64 -27.64
CA ASN A 88 0.08 -15.25 -28.59
C ASN A 88 1.52 -15.56 -28.12
N LEU A 89 1.69 -16.03 -26.87
CA LEU A 89 2.97 -16.45 -26.33
C LEU A 89 3.09 -17.98 -26.46
N LYS A 90 4.31 -18.48 -26.77
CA LYS A 90 4.55 -19.94 -26.77
C LYS A 90 4.62 -20.44 -25.34
N ASP A 91 4.22 -21.69 -25.14
CA ASP A 91 4.26 -22.38 -23.85
C ASP A 91 5.67 -22.39 -23.23
N TYR A 92 5.78 -22.15 -21.93
CA TYR A 92 7.01 -22.20 -21.15
C TYR A 92 7.13 -23.54 -20.41
N SER A 93 8.31 -24.14 -20.43
CA SER A 93 8.62 -25.23 -19.51
C SER A 93 8.70 -24.71 -18.07
N LEU A 94 8.52 -25.59 -17.09
CA LEU A 94 8.63 -25.22 -15.68
C LEU A 94 10.06 -24.73 -15.34
N ASP A 95 11.05 -25.28 -16.05
CA ASP A 95 12.45 -24.90 -15.91
C ASP A 95 12.73 -23.50 -16.47
N GLU A 96 12.12 -23.15 -17.60
CA GLU A 96 12.20 -21.79 -18.14
C GLU A 96 11.62 -20.78 -17.12
N THR A 97 10.48 -21.09 -16.51
CA THR A 97 9.89 -20.21 -15.51
C THR A 97 10.70 -20.15 -14.22
N ASP A 98 11.23 -21.27 -13.74
CA ASP A 98 12.07 -21.31 -12.53
C ASP A 98 13.37 -20.50 -12.73
N VAL A 99 13.97 -20.55 -13.92
CA VAL A 99 15.14 -19.72 -14.29
C VAL A 99 14.79 -18.24 -14.24
N ILE A 100 13.67 -17.84 -14.85
CA ILE A 100 13.23 -16.43 -14.86
C ILE A 100 12.99 -15.94 -13.42
N ILE A 101 12.28 -16.72 -12.61
CA ILE A 101 11.90 -16.34 -11.25
C ILE A 101 13.13 -16.25 -10.33
N ASN A 102 14.07 -17.20 -10.42
CA ASN A 102 15.30 -17.16 -9.62
C ASN A 102 16.24 -16.01 -10.01
N ASN A 103 16.19 -15.53 -11.25
CA ASN A 103 17.06 -14.44 -11.74
C ASN A 103 16.66 -13.05 -11.21
N ILE A 104 15.42 -12.88 -10.72
CA ILE A 104 14.91 -11.58 -10.26
C ILE A 104 14.98 -11.37 -8.75
N ILE A 105 15.52 -12.36 -8.01
CA ILE A 105 15.71 -12.31 -6.57
C ILE A 105 17.19 -12.39 -6.21
N THR A 106 17.57 -11.75 -5.12
CA THR A 106 18.92 -11.81 -4.53
C THR A 106 19.16 -13.13 -3.83
N SER A 107 20.43 -13.44 -3.52
CA SER A 107 20.78 -14.65 -2.76
C SER A 107 20.12 -14.67 -1.36
N THR A 108 20.02 -13.50 -0.70
CA THR A 108 19.33 -13.37 0.60
C THR A 108 17.82 -13.57 0.49
N GLU A 109 17.18 -13.04 -0.55
CA GLU A 109 15.76 -13.28 -0.84
C GLU A 109 15.49 -14.75 -1.18
N ARG A 110 16.42 -15.41 -1.89
CA ARG A 110 16.36 -16.85 -2.18
C ARG A 110 16.40 -17.68 -0.89
N GLU A 111 17.29 -17.37 0.04
CA GLU A 111 17.33 -18.03 1.36
C GLU A 111 16.02 -17.85 2.13
N LYS A 112 15.45 -16.64 2.12
CA LYS A 112 14.11 -16.38 2.71
C LYS A 112 13.02 -17.21 2.03
N LEU A 113 13.00 -17.24 0.69
CA LEU A 113 12.03 -18.02 -0.07
C LEU A 113 12.12 -19.52 0.26
N LEU A 114 13.33 -20.08 0.36
CA LEU A 114 13.53 -21.49 0.69
C LEU A 114 13.06 -21.83 2.12
N THR A 115 13.27 -20.92 3.07
CA THR A 115 12.90 -21.12 4.48
C THR A 115 11.43 -20.83 4.77
N GLN A 116 10.87 -19.74 4.24
CA GLN A 116 9.51 -19.27 4.48
C GLN A 116 8.48 -19.83 3.49
N ARG A 117 8.94 -20.40 2.37
CA ARG A 117 8.12 -20.92 1.26
C ARG A 117 7.27 -19.86 0.54
N ASN A 118 7.48 -18.60 0.86
CA ASN A 118 6.93 -17.43 0.17
C ASN A 118 7.95 -16.28 0.19
N LEU A 119 7.76 -15.31 -0.70
CA LEU A 119 8.53 -14.06 -0.73
C LEU A 119 7.71 -12.96 -1.41
N ASP A 120 7.41 -11.89 -0.68
CA ASP A 120 6.83 -10.65 -1.22
C ASP A 120 7.93 -9.60 -1.44
N PHE A 121 7.90 -8.89 -2.57
CA PHE A 121 8.88 -7.84 -2.89
C PHE A 121 8.37 -6.86 -3.96
N SER A 122 9.08 -5.74 -4.15
CA SER A 122 8.83 -4.81 -5.26
C SER A 122 9.77 -5.03 -6.44
N TYR A 123 9.22 -4.94 -7.65
CA TYR A 123 9.95 -4.98 -8.91
C TYR A 123 9.72 -3.71 -9.72
N ARG A 124 10.73 -3.31 -10.50
CA ARG A 124 10.63 -2.12 -11.36
C ARG A 124 11.14 -2.39 -12.78
N VAL A 125 10.43 -1.82 -13.73
CA VAL A 125 10.78 -1.81 -15.16
C VAL A 125 10.86 -0.37 -15.62
N PHE A 126 11.89 -0.02 -16.37
CA PHE A 126 11.97 1.31 -16.97
C PHE A 126 11.07 1.33 -18.20
N ASP A 127 10.13 2.27 -18.21
CA ASP A 127 9.28 2.56 -19.35
C ASP A 127 9.99 3.54 -20.28
N GLU A 128 10.51 3.03 -21.40
CA GLU A 128 11.16 3.85 -22.41
C GLU A 128 10.21 4.83 -23.12
N GLU A 129 8.91 4.49 -23.23
CA GLU A 129 7.92 5.33 -23.91
C GLU A 129 7.59 6.57 -23.08
N ASN A 130 7.34 6.38 -21.78
CA ASN A 130 6.99 7.47 -20.86
C ASN A 130 8.20 8.06 -20.10
N LYS A 131 9.37 7.44 -20.21
CA LYS A 131 10.59 7.77 -19.45
C LYS A 131 10.38 7.73 -17.94
N THR A 132 9.53 6.81 -17.47
CA THR A 132 9.19 6.61 -16.05
C THR A 132 9.57 5.20 -15.58
N TRP A 133 9.56 4.97 -14.27
CA TRP A 133 9.69 3.61 -13.72
C TRP A 133 8.31 3.04 -13.42
N ALA A 134 7.95 1.96 -14.12
CA ALA A 134 6.81 1.15 -13.77
C ALA A 134 7.13 0.24 -12.58
N ARG A 135 6.29 0.26 -11.56
CA ARG A 135 6.44 -0.58 -10.35
C ARG A 135 5.42 -1.70 -10.31
N PHE A 136 5.84 -2.82 -9.75
CA PHE A 136 5.04 -4.00 -9.56
C PHE A 136 5.24 -4.53 -8.14
N ARG A 137 4.16 -4.94 -7.49
CA ARG A 137 4.23 -5.81 -6.32
C ARG A 137 4.30 -7.25 -6.79
N ALA A 138 5.29 -7.99 -6.35
CA ALA A 138 5.50 -9.39 -6.70
C ALA A 138 5.37 -10.29 -5.48
N THR A 139 4.89 -11.51 -5.70
CA THR A 139 4.95 -12.60 -4.73
C THR A 139 5.41 -13.88 -5.41
N ILE A 140 6.36 -14.57 -4.80
CA ILE A 140 6.86 -15.88 -5.24
C ILE A 140 6.50 -16.92 -4.18
N TYR A 141 6.04 -18.08 -4.61
CA TYR A 141 5.73 -19.20 -3.71
C TYR A 141 5.97 -20.54 -4.40
N PHE A 142 6.04 -21.61 -3.59
CA PHE A 142 6.22 -22.96 -4.11
C PHE A 142 4.89 -23.58 -4.57
N GLU A 143 4.89 -24.17 -5.75
CA GLU A 143 3.81 -24.99 -6.28
C GLU A 143 4.38 -26.30 -6.85
N LEU A 144 4.08 -27.44 -6.21
CA LEU A 144 4.49 -28.78 -6.68
C LEU A 144 5.98 -28.88 -7.07
N ASN A 145 6.86 -28.37 -6.20
CA ASN A 145 8.32 -28.31 -6.36
C ASN A 145 8.86 -27.25 -7.35
N HIS A 146 8.00 -26.46 -7.98
CA HIS A 146 8.38 -25.33 -8.84
C HIS A 146 8.03 -24.00 -8.20
N LEU A 147 8.55 -22.90 -8.75
CA LEU A 147 8.17 -21.56 -8.32
C LEU A 147 7.02 -21.03 -9.19
N ALA A 148 6.06 -20.41 -8.53
CA ALA A 148 5.04 -19.59 -9.14
C ALA A 148 5.28 -18.12 -8.77
N LEU A 149 4.98 -17.22 -9.71
CA LEU A 149 5.13 -15.78 -9.55
C LEU A 149 3.85 -15.06 -9.97
N ASN A 150 3.40 -14.20 -9.07
CA ASN A 150 2.29 -13.28 -9.29
C ASN A 150 2.81 -11.85 -9.18
N MET A 151 2.55 -11.01 -10.18
CA MET A 151 2.88 -9.59 -10.12
C MET A 151 1.66 -8.73 -10.39
N ARG A 152 1.46 -7.70 -9.56
CA ARG A 152 0.42 -6.68 -9.72
C ARG A 152 1.05 -5.36 -10.10
N ARG A 153 0.54 -4.72 -11.15
CA ARG A 153 0.96 -3.37 -11.54
C ARG A 153 0.52 -2.36 -10.48
N ILE A 154 1.42 -1.46 -10.10
CA ILE A 154 1.13 -0.34 -9.22
C ILE A 154 0.89 0.91 -10.08
N ASN A 155 -0.11 1.71 -9.73
CA ASN A 155 -0.44 2.93 -10.46
C ASN A 155 0.68 3.97 -10.31
N GLU A 156 1.10 4.55 -11.44
CA GLU A 156 2.20 5.52 -11.51
C GLU A 156 1.74 6.98 -11.39
N GLN A 157 0.44 7.26 -11.27
CA GLN A 157 -0.08 8.63 -11.24
C GLN A 157 -0.61 9.00 -9.86
N ILE A 158 -0.05 10.08 -9.30
CA ILE A 158 -0.57 10.71 -8.09
C ILE A 158 -1.78 11.56 -8.45
N ILE A 159 -2.86 11.38 -7.69
CA ILE A 159 -4.03 12.25 -7.72
C ILE A 159 -3.67 13.54 -6.96
N PRO A 160 -3.81 14.74 -7.56
CA PRO A 160 -3.52 15.98 -6.84
C PRO A 160 -4.37 16.10 -5.56
N PHE A 161 -3.74 16.43 -4.42
CA PHE A 161 -4.40 16.50 -3.10
C PHE A 161 -5.72 17.29 -3.08
N ARG A 162 -5.82 18.36 -3.87
CA ARG A 162 -7.04 19.19 -3.99
C ARG A 162 -8.26 18.42 -4.48
N GLU A 163 -8.07 17.35 -5.26
CA GLU A 163 -9.17 16.57 -5.85
C GLU A 163 -9.90 15.70 -4.81
N PHE A 164 -9.28 15.46 -3.65
CA PHE A 164 -9.92 14.75 -2.54
C PHE A 164 -10.99 15.59 -1.82
N GLY A 165 -11.03 16.90 -2.07
CA GLY A 165 -12.05 17.81 -1.52
C GLY A 165 -12.05 17.84 0.01
N PHE A 166 -10.87 17.88 0.63
CA PHE A 166 -10.75 18.10 2.08
C PHE A 166 -11.04 19.56 2.42
N HIS A 167 -11.69 19.79 3.56
CA HIS A 167 -11.87 21.13 4.13
C HIS A 167 -10.52 21.77 4.47
N ASP A 168 -10.44 23.10 4.44
CA ASP A 168 -9.19 23.84 4.69
C ASP A 168 -8.54 23.51 6.03
N ASP A 169 -9.33 23.32 7.08
CA ASP A 169 -8.78 22.96 8.41
C ASP A 169 -8.22 21.54 8.45
N VAL A 170 -8.79 20.62 7.67
CA VAL A 170 -8.24 19.27 7.48
C VAL A 170 -6.94 19.37 6.68
N ALA A 171 -6.91 20.15 5.59
CA ALA A 171 -5.71 20.38 4.80
C ALA A 171 -4.58 21.02 5.64
N LYS A 172 -4.90 21.95 6.54
CA LYS A 172 -3.94 22.51 7.50
C LYS A 172 -3.38 21.45 8.45
N ALA A 173 -4.23 20.59 9.02
CA ALA A 173 -3.79 19.50 9.90
C ALA A 173 -2.84 18.51 9.20
N LEU A 174 -3.06 18.25 7.90
CA LEU A 174 -2.23 17.35 7.09
C LEU A 174 -0.94 18.00 6.58
N SER A 175 -0.87 19.32 6.54
CA SER A 175 0.29 20.05 6.01
C SER A 175 1.32 20.35 7.10
N LEU A 176 2.57 19.99 6.83
CA LEU A 176 3.73 20.33 7.67
C LEU A 176 3.93 21.85 7.80
N LYS A 177 3.37 22.66 6.90
CA LYS A 177 3.38 24.13 7.03
C LYS A 177 2.68 24.60 8.31
N TYR A 178 1.55 23.98 8.64
CA TYR A 178 0.66 24.45 9.72
C TYR A 178 0.73 23.54 10.94
N GLN A 179 0.98 22.24 10.75
CA GLN A 179 1.05 21.27 11.82
C GLN A 179 2.35 20.47 11.76
N LYS A 180 3.28 20.79 12.67
CA LYS A 180 4.66 20.28 12.71
C LYS A 180 4.82 18.89 13.30
N SER A 181 3.90 18.49 14.16
CA SER A 181 3.95 17.23 14.88
C SER A 181 2.58 16.56 14.96
N GLY A 182 2.54 15.33 15.43
CA GLY A 182 1.30 14.61 15.70
C GLY A 182 1.05 13.44 14.75
N LEU A 183 0.10 12.59 15.15
CA LEU A 183 -0.26 11.37 14.45
C LEU A 183 -1.48 11.59 13.56
N ILE A 184 -1.34 11.26 12.28
CA ILE A 184 -2.42 11.25 11.30
C ILE A 184 -2.65 9.81 10.85
N LEU A 185 -3.90 9.36 10.92
CA LEU A 185 -4.29 8.02 10.50
C LEU A 185 -5.17 8.10 9.25
N VAL A 186 -4.78 7.39 8.20
CA VAL A 186 -5.63 7.13 7.03
C VAL A 186 -6.11 5.69 7.12
N THR A 187 -7.41 5.49 7.28
CA THR A 187 -7.98 4.18 7.61
C THR A 187 -9.05 3.75 6.62
N GLY A 188 -9.31 2.45 6.58
CA GLY A 188 -10.27 1.82 5.67
C GLY A 188 -9.86 0.40 5.33
N ILE A 189 -10.80 -0.37 4.77
CA ILE A 189 -10.53 -1.74 4.32
C ILE A 189 -9.54 -1.79 3.14
N THR A 190 -9.12 -2.98 2.74
CA THR A 190 -8.30 -3.15 1.54
C THR A 190 -9.04 -2.60 0.30
N GLY A 191 -8.35 -1.81 -0.51
CA GLY A 191 -8.94 -1.19 -1.70
C GLY A 191 -9.72 0.11 -1.44
N SER A 192 -9.68 0.68 -0.24
CA SER A 192 -10.37 1.96 0.06
C SER A 192 -9.62 3.23 -0.37
N GLY A 193 -8.46 3.11 -1.01
CA GLY A 193 -7.66 4.26 -1.47
C GLY A 193 -6.73 4.88 -0.42
N LYS A 194 -6.38 4.16 0.66
CA LYS A 194 -5.49 4.66 1.73
C LYS A 194 -4.13 5.11 1.20
N SER A 195 -3.41 4.22 0.53
CA SER A 195 -2.08 4.49 -0.02
C SER A 195 -2.14 5.66 -1.00
N THR A 196 -3.15 5.69 -1.89
CA THR A 196 -3.36 6.80 -2.83
C THR A 196 -3.56 8.15 -2.13
N THR A 197 -4.36 8.19 -1.07
CA THR A 197 -4.57 9.42 -0.30
C THR A 197 -3.29 9.86 0.41
N LEU A 198 -2.60 8.91 1.03
CA LEU A 198 -1.36 9.14 1.75
C LEU A 198 -0.27 9.66 0.80
N ASP A 199 -0.07 9.03 -0.35
CA ASP A 199 0.84 9.50 -1.39
C ASP A 199 0.50 10.91 -1.86
N SER A 200 -0.79 11.22 -2.03
CA SER A 200 -1.23 12.57 -2.44
C SER A 200 -0.93 13.63 -1.38
N ILE A 201 -1.08 13.30 -0.09
CA ILE A 201 -0.70 14.18 1.03
C ILE A 201 0.81 14.40 1.07
N ILE A 202 1.59 13.34 0.86
CA ILE A 202 3.05 13.40 0.88
C ILE A 202 3.59 14.19 -0.32
N ASP A 203 3.07 13.99 -1.52
CA ASP A 203 3.43 14.78 -2.70
C ASP A 203 3.09 16.27 -2.51
N ALA A 204 1.94 16.59 -1.90
CA ALA A 204 1.58 17.97 -1.58
C ALA A 204 2.60 18.63 -0.62
N ASN A 205 3.04 17.91 0.43
CA ASN A 205 4.10 18.39 1.32
C ASN A 205 5.44 18.51 0.60
N ASN A 206 5.81 17.50 -0.20
CA ASN A 206 7.05 17.48 -0.98
C ASN A 206 7.16 18.64 -1.99
N ARG A 207 6.04 19.12 -2.53
CA ARG A 207 6.02 20.28 -3.44
C ARG A 207 6.03 21.62 -2.71
N THR A 208 5.55 21.68 -1.47
CA THR A 208 5.29 22.95 -0.77
C THR A 208 6.28 23.26 0.35
N MET A 209 6.91 22.24 0.92
CA MET A 209 7.78 22.34 2.09
C MET A 209 9.20 21.91 1.78
N SER A 210 10.18 22.64 2.30
CA SER A 210 11.57 22.21 2.35
C SER A 210 11.75 21.40 3.62
N SER A 211 11.71 20.08 3.48
CA SER A 211 11.66 19.15 4.59
C SER A 211 12.31 17.81 4.22
N HIS A 212 12.47 16.93 5.21
CA HIS A 212 12.91 15.56 5.01
C HIS A 212 11.77 14.57 5.35
N ILE A 213 11.38 13.78 4.35
CA ILE A 213 10.29 12.81 4.44
C ILE A 213 10.88 11.40 4.33
N ILE A 214 10.58 10.54 5.29
CA ILE A 214 11.00 9.14 5.31
C ILE A 214 9.76 8.26 5.25
N ILE A 215 9.67 7.41 4.24
CA ILE A 215 8.57 6.47 4.03
C ILE A 215 9.07 5.06 4.32
N ILE A 216 8.44 4.37 5.26
CA ILE A 216 8.72 2.98 5.62
C ILE A 216 7.48 2.16 5.27
N ALA A 217 7.59 1.21 4.34
CA ALA A 217 6.42 0.50 3.80
C ALA A 217 6.73 -0.97 3.44
N ASP A 218 5.66 -1.78 3.33
CA ASP A 218 5.74 -3.21 3.00
C ASP A 218 4.66 -3.63 1.97
N PRO A 219 4.95 -3.59 0.66
CA PRO A 219 6.09 -2.94 0.01
C PRO A 219 5.83 -1.43 -0.22
N VAL A 220 6.83 -0.73 -0.76
CA VAL A 220 6.65 0.65 -1.23
C VAL A 220 5.81 0.65 -2.51
N GLU A 221 4.59 1.22 -2.43
CA GLU A 221 3.67 1.32 -3.57
C GLU A 221 4.15 2.38 -4.58
N TYR A 222 4.16 3.65 -4.17
CA TYR A 222 4.61 4.77 -5.01
C TYR A 222 6.01 5.25 -4.61
N VAL A 223 6.82 5.64 -5.60
CA VAL A 223 8.14 6.25 -5.35
C VAL A 223 8.08 7.73 -5.66
N HIS A 224 8.12 8.53 -4.60
CA HIS A 224 8.16 9.98 -4.69
C HIS A 224 9.52 10.47 -5.15
N GLU A 225 9.54 11.28 -6.21
CA GLU A 225 10.72 12.05 -6.57
C GLU A 225 10.91 13.20 -5.59
N SER A 226 12.15 13.52 -5.22
CA SER A 226 12.42 14.68 -4.36
C SER A 226 12.25 15.98 -5.17
N ILE A 227 11.38 16.88 -4.72
CA ILE A 227 11.08 18.14 -5.42
C ILE A 227 11.56 19.34 -4.59
N LYS A 228 10.79 19.70 -3.56
CA LYS A 228 11.18 20.72 -2.57
C LYS A 228 11.60 20.07 -1.26
N ALA A 229 11.03 18.92 -0.93
CA ALA A 229 11.47 18.04 0.14
C ALA A 229 12.41 16.94 -0.40
N ILE A 230 13.26 16.45 0.49
CA ILE A 230 13.96 15.18 0.27
C ILE A 230 12.99 14.07 0.66
N VAL A 231 12.74 13.11 -0.25
CA VAL A 231 11.93 11.93 0.06
C VAL A 231 12.78 10.67 -0.03
N LYS A 232 12.83 9.90 1.08
CA LYS A 232 13.54 8.63 1.20
C LYS A 232 12.53 7.51 1.45
N HIS A 233 12.74 6.38 0.81
CA HIS A 233 11.88 5.19 0.93
C HIS A 233 12.69 4.07 1.55
N ARG A 234 12.08 3.30 2.45
CA ARG A 234 12.66 2.14 3.12
C ARG A 234 11.64 1.00 3.06
N GLU A 235 11.91 0.00 2.24
CA GLU A 235 11.05 -1.17 2.09
C GLU A 235 11.41 -2.24 3.12
N ILE A 236 10.40 -2.76 3.83
CA ILE A 236 10.55 -3.87 4.76
C ILE A 236 11.07 -5.12 4.02
N GLY A 237 12.01 -5.83 4.63
CA GLY A 237 12.64 -7.02 4.07
C GLY A 237 13.78 -6.73 3.08
N ARG A 238 13.84 -5.52 2.50
CA ARG A 238 14.85 -5.10 1.53
C ARG A 238 15.83 -4.05 2.07
N ASP A 239 15.31 -2.95 2.60
CA ASP A 239 16.11 -1.82 3.11
C ASP A 239 16.19 -1.78 4.65
N VAL A 240 15.25 -2.45 5.32
CA VAL A 240 15.06 -2.55 6.78
C VAL A 240 14.43 -3.89 7.14
N HIS A 241 14.66 -4.42 8.34
CA HIS A 241 14.07 -5.71 8.72
C HIS A 241 12.63 -5.59 9.24
N SER A 242 12.26 -4.48 9.88
CA SER A 242 10.92 -4.30 10.45
C SER A 242 10.52 -2.83 10.52
N PHE A 243 9.21 -2.57 10.70
CA PHE A 243 8.68 -1.22 10.88
C PHE A 243 9.31 -0.53 12.09
N LYS A 244 9.43 -1.25 13.21
CA LYS A 244 10.09 -0.74 14.42
C LYS A 244 11.54 -0.33 14.14
N GLU A 245 12.34 -1.22 13.56
CA GLU A 245 13.74 -0.92 13.29
C GLU A 245 13.87 0.26 12.32
N GLY A 246 13.09 0.25 11.23
CA GLY A 246 13.09 1.34 10.26
C GLY A 246 12.73 2.68 10.88
N THR A 247 11.75 2.68 11.79
CA THR A 247 11.28 3.87 12.49
C THR A 247 12.31 4.39 13.48
N ILE A 248 12.93 3.53 14.29
CA ILE A 248 13.99 3.92 15.24
C ILE A 248 15.20 4.50 14.49
N GLN A 249 15.59 3.89 13.37
CA GLN A 249 16.69 4.39 12.55
C GLN A 249 16.34 5.72 11.89
N ALA A 250 15.09 5.91 11.46
CA ALA A 250 14.60 7.16 10.87
C ALA A 250 14.80 8.36 11.82
N LEU A 251 14.64 8.18 13.15
CA LEU A 251 14.87 9.25 14.13
C LEU A 251 16.30 9.84 14.10
N ARG A 252 17.28 9.10 13.58
CA ARG A 252 18.68 9.57 13.45
C ARG A 252 18.99 10.15 12.07
N GLN A 253 17.98 10.25 11.20
CA GLN A 253 18.10 10.69 9.82
C GLN A 253 17.56 12.13 9.64
N ASP A 254 17.29 12.86 10.73
CA ASP A 254 16.75 14.22 10.71
C ASP A 254 15.44 14.35 9.89
N PRO A 255 14.38 13.55 10.17
CA PRO A 255 13.12 13.66 9.45
C PRO A 255 12.19 14.74 10.01
N ASP A 256 11.44 15.39 9.13
CA ASP A 256 10.28 16.22 9.52
C ASP A 256 8.97 15.41 9.47
N ILE A 257 8.86 14.49 8.50
CA ILE A 257 7.72 13.61 8.30
C ILE A 257 8.20 12.17 8.25
N ILE A 258 7.57 11.30 9.04
CA ILE A 258 7.74 9.85 8.96
C ILE A 258 6.43 9.22 8.54
N VAL A 259 6.46 8.42 7.48
CA VAL A 259 5.32 7.61 7.04
C VAL A 259 5.61 6.17 7.39
N ILE A 260 4.69 5.55 8.11
CA ILE A 260 4.75 4.14 8.50
C ILE A 260 3.58 3.46 7.81
N GLY A 261 3.86 2.50 6.94
CA GLY A 261 2.87 1.93 6.03
C GLY A 261 1.61 1.43 6.74
N GLU A 262 1.76 0.85 7.94
CA GLU A 262 0.64 0.38 8.75
C GLU A 262 1.03 0.17 10.23
N MET A 263 0.03 0.17 11.10
CA MET A 263 0.14 -0.17 12.52
C MET A 263 -0.62 -1.48 12.80
N ARG A 264 0.04 -2.63 12.62
CA ARG A 264 -0.63 -3.94 12.80
C ARG A 264 -0.59 -4.46 14.23
N ASP A 265 0.55 -4.31 14.89
CA ASP A 265 0.88 -4.92 16.18
C ASP A 265 1.22 -3.87 17.24
N ALA A 266 1.14 -4.29 18.51
CA ALA A 266 1.45 -3.48 19.68
C ALA A 266 2.86 -2.84 19.61
N GLU A 267 3.85 -3.58 19.12
CA GLU A 267 5.23 -3.11 19.05
C GLU A 267 5.38 -1.91 18.09
N THR A 268 4.77 -2.00 16.92
CA THR A 268 4.75 -0.93 15.92
C THR A 268 3.94 0.27 16.43
N ILE A 269 2.78 0.03 17.05
CA ILE A 269 1.94 1.08 17.66
C ILE A 269 2.74 1.87 18.70
N MET A 270 3.41 1.18 19.61
CA MET A 270 4.21 1.80 20.67
C MET A 270 5.35 2.63 20.09
N THR A 271 6.05 2.08 19.09
CA THR A 271 7.14 2.79 18.40
C THR A 271 6.63 4.07 17.73
N VAL A 272 5.47 4.01 17.07
CA VAL A 272 4.83 5.19 16.45
C VAL A 272 4.53 6.25 17.50
N LEU A 273 3.91 5.88 18.62
CA LEU A 273 3.57 6.83 19.68
C LEU A 273 4.82 7.50 20.29
N GLU A 274 5.91 6.76 20.49
CA GLU A 274 7.19 7.31 20.95
C GLU A 274 7.79 8.32 19.97
N VAL A 275 7.72 8.03 18.67
CA VAL A 275 8.20 8.94 17.62
C VAL A 275 7.39 10.21 17.60
N VAL A 276 6.07 10.13 17.74
CA VAL A 276 5.21 11.31 17.75
C VAL A 276 5.43 12.14 19.03
N ASP A 277 5.61 11.50 20.18
CA ASP A 277 5.93 12.18 21.45
C ASP A 277 7.24 12.98 21.36
N SER A 278 8.20 12.53 20.56
CA SER A 278 9.44 13.26 20.30
C SER A 278 9.28 14.47 19.35
N GLY A 279 8.05 14.77 18.91
CA GLY A 279 7.73 15.98 18.16
C GLY A 279 7.67 15.82 16.64
N HIS A 280 7.71 14.60 16.11
CA HIS A 280 7.63 14.34 14.68
C HIS A 280 6.19 14.32 14.16
N LYS A 281 6.01 14.65 12.89
CA LYS A 281 4.74 14.43 12.18
C LYS A 281 4.76 13.01 11.61
N VAL A 282 3.81 12.19 12.04
CA VAL A 282 3.71 10.80 11.58
C VAL A 282 2.41 10.55 10.86
N PHE A 283 2.51 9.89 9.70
CA PHE A 283 1.37 9.34 9.00
C PHE A 283 1.41 7.81 9.07
N SER A 284 0.26 7.20 9.34
CA SER A 284 0.14 5.74 9.33
C SER A 284 -1.24 5.29 8.85
N THR A 285 -1.39 3.99 8.64
CA THR A 285 -2.65 3.39 8.23
C THR A 285 -3.12 2.28 9.17
N LEU A 286 -4.45 2.10 9.22
CA LEU A 286 -5.14 1.02 9.91
C LEU A 286 -6.24 0.44 9.01
N HIS A 287 -6.57 -0.83 9.22
CA HIS A 287 -7.63 -1.53 8.50
C HIS A 287 -8.99 -1.45 9.23
N THR A 288 -9.37 -0.26 9.67
CA THR A 288 -10.61 0.03 10.41
C THR A 288 -11.58 0.86 9.55
N SER A 289 -12.87 0.78 9.84
CA SER A 289 -13.93 1.39 9.02
C SER A 289 -14.42 2.76 9.52
N SER A 290 -13.97 3.20 10.70
CA SER A 290 -14.30 4.49 11.30
C SER A 290 -13.18 5.01 12.21
N ALA A 291 -13.25 6.30 12.57
CA ALA A 291 -12.34 6.94 13.50
C ALA A 291 -12.43 6.34 14.90
N LEU A 292 -13.63 6.02 15.36
CA LEU A 292 -13.87 5.38 16.66
C LEU A 292 -13.22 3.99 16.71
N GLU A 293 -13.49 3.16 15.70
CA GLU A 293 -12.90 1.82 15.59
C GLU A 293 -11.37 1.89 15.50
N SER A 294 -10.81 2.94 14.91
CA SER A 294 -9.36 3.15 14.86
C SER A 294 -8.75 3.36 16.24
N ILE A 295 -9.42 4.13 17.10
CA ILE A 295 -9.00 4.36 18.49
C ILE A 295 -9.10 3.04 19.28
N ASP A 296 -10.24 2.36 19.19
CA ASP A 296 -10.47 1.08 19.87
C ASP A 296 -9.48 0.00 19.41
N ARG A 297 -9.16 -0.05 18.11
CA ARG A 297 -8.20 -0.99 17.54
C ARG A 297 -6.79 -0.78 18.10
N ILE A 298 -6.36 0.47 18.23
CA ILE A 298 -5.06 0.80 18.82
C ILE A 298 -5.01 0.33 20.28
N LEU A 299 -6.04 0.64 21.07
CA LEU A 299 -6.09 0.25 22.49
C LEU A 299 -6.22 -1.26 22.67
N GLY A 300 -6.96 -1.95 21.80
CA GLY A 300 -7.18 -3.39 21.85
C GLY A 300 -5.93 -4.24 21.56
N GLU A 301 -4.90 -3.65 20.93
CA GLU A 301 -3.59 -4.30 20.74
C GLU A 301 -2.70 -4.20 21.99
N ILE A 302 -3.03 -3.31 22.94
CA ILE A 302 -2.23 -3.06 24.14
C ILE A 302 -2.70 -3.92 25.30
N SER A 303 -1.77 -4.37 26.14
CA SER A 303 -2.10 -5.15 27.34
C SER A 303 -2.98 -4.33 28.31
N PRO A 304 -3.93 -4.96 29.02
CA PRO A 304 -4.92 -4.24 29.84
C PRO A 304 -4.32 -3.28 30.88
N ASP A 305 -3.16 -3.61 31.42
CA ASP A 305 -2.42 -2.80 32.40
C ASP A 305 -1.78 -1.53 31.82
N GLU A 306 -1.53 -1.48 30.50
CA GLU A 306 -0.95 -0.32 29.83
C GLU A 306 -1.99 0.52 29.07
N GLN A 307 -3.22 0.01 28.88
CA GLN A 307 -4.25 0.66 28.05
C GLN A 307 -4.59 2.09 28.49
N ASP A 308 -4.73 2.35 29.79
CA ASP A 308 -5.05 3.69 30.29
C ASP A 308 -3.93 4.70 29.95
N ARG A 309 -2.67 4.30 30.15
CA ARG A 309 -1.49 5.11 29.79
C ARG A 309 -1.43 5.38 28.29
N ILE A 310 -1.69 4.37 27.46
CA ILE A 310 -1.67 4.53 26.01
C ILE A 310 -2.84 5.37 25.51
N ARG A 311 -4.02 5.28 26.14
CA ARG A 311 -5.17 6.14 25.83
C ARG A 311 -4.87 7.61 26.12
N GLU A 312 -4.24 7.91 27.26
CA GLU A 312 -3.79 9.27 27.58
C GLU A 312 -2.80 9.80 26.54
N ARG A 313 -1.75 9.02 26.21
CA ARG A 313 -0.78 9.40 25.17
C ARG A 313 -1.44 9.61 23.82
N LEU A 314 -2.32 8.70 23.40
CA LEU A 314 -3.04 8.79 22.12
C LEU A 314 -3.88 10.07 22.06
N ALA A 315 -4.55 10.45 23.14
CA ALA A 315 -5.31 11.71 23.21
C ALA A 315 -4.43 12.94 22.99
N ASP A 316 -3.16 12.89 23.42
CA ASP A 316 -2.24 14.01 23.27
C ASP A 316 -1.69 14.14 21.86
N VAL A 317 -1.34 13.01 21.23
CA VAL A 317 -0.62 12.98 19.95
C VAL A 317 -1.51 12.87 18.72
N LEU A 318 -2.71 12.28 18.84
CA LEU A 318 -3.62 12.12 17.71
C LEU A 318 -4.02 13.49 17.16
N THR A 319 -3.79 13.72 15.88
CA THR A 319 -4.13 14.97 15.18
C THR A 319 -5.38 14.80 14.34
N ALA A 320 -5.46 13.72 13.55
CA ALA A 320 -6.58 13.46 12.67
C ALA A 320 -6.75 11.97 12.37
N VAL A 321 -7.99 11.56 12.11
CA VAL A 321 -8.30 10.26 11.51
C VAL A 321 -9.19 10.48 10.28
N ILE A 322 -8.82 9.88 9.17
CA ILE A 322 -9.56 9.92 7.90
C ILE A 322 -9.92 8.49 7.52
N SER A 323 -11.18 8.10 7.70
CA SER A 323 -11.67 6.76 7.35
C SER A 323 -12.35 6.78 5.99
N GLN A 324 -11.98 5.85 5.11
CA GLN A 324 -12.25 5.92 3.68
C GLN A 324 -13.04 4.73 3.13
N LYS A 325 -13.90 5.00 2.15
CA LYS A 325 -14.53 4.00 1.28
C LYS A 325 -14.55 4.52 -0.17
N LEU A 326 -14.31 3.62 -1.14
CA LEU A 326 -14.50 3.92 -2.56
C LEU A 326 -15.86 3.37 -3.00
N ILE A 327 -16.73 4.27 -3.45
CA ILE A 327 -18.13 3.97 -3.77
C ILE A 327 -18.34 4.11 -5.29
N PRO A 328 -19.03 3.18 -5.96
CA PRO A 328 -19.47 3.36 -7.33
C PRO A 328 -20.33 4.61 -7.50
N SER A 329 -19.91 5.53 -8.36
CA SER A 329 -20.69 6.72 -8.73
C SER A 329 -21.64 6.45 -9.89
N LEU A 330 -22.63 7.33 -10.07
CA LEU A 330 -23.63 7.21 -11.14
C LEU A 330 -23.03 7.28 -12.56
N ASP A 331 -21.85 7.88 -12.70
CA ASP A 331 -21.09 7.95 -13.96
C ASP A 331 -20.21 6.71 -14.23
N GLY A 332 -20.31 5.67 -13.38
CA GLY A 332 -19.57 4.41 -13.51
C GLY A 332 -18.13 4.45 -13.01
N ARG A 333 -17.71 5.54 -12.33
CA ARG A 333 -16.39 5.66 -11.70
C ARG A 333 -16.45 5.33 -10.21
N LEU A 334 -15.33 5.48 -9.51
CA LEU A 334 -15.27 5.39 -8.05
C LEU A 334 -15.11 6.79 -7.46
N VAL A 335 -15.88 7.09 -6.41
CA VAL A 335 -15.77 8.32 -5.62
C VAL A 335 -15.37 7.99 -4.18
N LEU A 336 -14.55 8.84 -3.58
CA LEU A 336 -14.18 8.74 -2.17
C LEU A 336 -15.32 9.25 -1.27
N ALA A 337 -15.85 8.37 -0.43
CA ALA A 337 -16.58 8.72 0.78
C ALA A 337 -15.62 8.69 1.97
N LYS A 338 -15.68 9.73 2.81
CA LYS A 338 -14.72 9.91 3.91
C LYS A 338 -15.41 10.36 5.19
N GLU A 339 -15.02 9.74 6.30
CA GLU A 339 -15.23 10.25 7.66
C GLU A 339 -13.95 10.97 8.11
N VAL A 340 -14.09 12.12 8.75
CA VAL A 340 -12.96 12.92 9.22
C VAL A 340 -13.14 13.32 10.68
N LEU A 341 -12.19 12.91 11.51
CA LEU A 341 -12.01 13.40 12.89
C LEU A 341 -10.79 14.31 12.92
N LEU A 342 -10.94 15.50 13.52
CA LEU A 342 -9.84 16.39 13.90
C LEU A 342 -9.81 16.51 15.42
N THR A 343 -8.63 16.34 16.01
CA THR A 343 -8.50 16.32 17.47
C THR A 343 -8.45 17.73 18.05
N ASN A 344 -9.60 18.21 18.52
CA ASN A 344 -9.71 19.41 19.37
C ASN A 344 -9.72 19.04 20.88
N SER A 345 -9.75 20.03 21.76
CA SER A 345 -9.74 19.82 23.22
C SER A 345 -10.87 18.92 23.73
N SER A 346 -12.04 18.96 23.10
CA SER A 346 -13.20 18.12 23.47
C SER A 346 -12.95 16.66 23.08
N ILE A 347 -12.43 16.41 21.88
CA ILE A 347 -12.02 15.07 21.44
C ILE A 347 -10.94 14.50 22.38
N LYS A 348 -9.93 15.29 22.74
CA LYS A 348 -8.89 14.85 23.70
C LYS A 348 -9.50 14.40 25.02
N THR A 349 -10.42 15.19 25.56
CA THR A 349 -11.12 14.88 26.82
C THR A 349 -11.95 13.61 26.70
N ALA A 350 -12.71 13.46 25.61
CA ALA A 350 -13.52 12.28 25.37
C ALA A 350 -12.67 11.00 25.24
N ILE A 351 -11.52 11.06 24.56
CA ILE A 351 -10.57 9.94 24.47
C ILE A 351 -10.02 9.60 25.86
N ARG A 352 -9.54 10.58 26.64
CA ARG A 352 -8.99 10.32 27.99
C ARG A 352 -10.01 9.64 28.91
N ASN A 353 -11.26 10.08 28.85
CA ASN A 353 -12.36 9.56 29.67
C ASN A 353 -12.94 8.23 29.13
N ASN A 354 -12.37 7.66 28.07
CA ASN A 354 -12.87 6.46 27.41
C ASN A 354 -14.34 6.60 26.94
N ASN A 355 -14.76 7.81 26.57
CA ASN A 355 -16.12 8.11 26.13
C ASN A 355 -16.19 8.19 24.60
N ILE A 356 -16.03 7.05 23.95
CA ILE A 356 -16.00 6.95 22.49
C ILE A 356 -17.33 7.38 21.84
N GLY A 357 -18.46 7.22 22.53
CA GLY A 357 -19.76 7.73 22.06
C GLY A 357 -19.80 9.25 21.95
N GLU A 358 -19.15 9.97 22.86
CA GLU A 358 -19.03 11.44 22.81
C GLU A 358 -18.15 11.90 21.64
N VAL A 359 -17.10 11.15 21.29
CA VAL A 359 -16.28 11.41 20.10
C VAL A 359 -17.15 11.46 18.85
N TYR A 360 -18.05 10.49 18.66
CA TYR A 360 -18.98 10.47 17.52
C TYR A 360 -19.91 11.70 17.48
N GLN A 361 -20.46 12.09 18.63
CA GLN A 361 -21.33 13.26 18.72
C GLN A 361 -20.58 14.55 18.37
N ILE A 362 -19.33 14.69 18.81
CA ILE A 362 -18.49 15.84 18.49
C ILE A 362 -18.20 15.90 16.98
N ILE A 363 -17.83 14.79 16.35
CA ILE A 363 -17.63 14.73 14.88
C ILE A 363 -18.89 15.23 14.17
N GLN A 364 -20.05 14.67 14.54
CA GLN A 364 -21.33 14.96 13.90
C GLN A 364 -21.71 16.45 13.95
N GLN A 365 -21.35 17.15 15.03
CA GLN A 365 -21.69 18.56 15.25
C GLN A 365 -20.65 19.54 14.68
N SER A 366 -19.48 19.06 14.27
CA SER A 366 -18.32 19.90 13.93
C SER A 366 -18.07 20.07 12.43
N ASN A 367 -19.12 19.97 11.59
CA ASN A 367 -19.04 20.12 10.13
C ASN A 367 -18.36 21.43 9.68
N ALA A 368 -18.57 22.53 10.39
CA ALA A 368 -17.96 23.82 10.06
C ALA A 368 -16.41 23.80 10.15
N GLY A 369 -15.83 22.91 10.96
CA GLY A 369 -14.39 22.70 11.05
C GLY A 369 -13.87 21.59 10.14
N GLY A 370 -14.70 21.06 9.24
CA GLY A 370 -14.34 19.98 8.32
C GLY A 370 -14.37 18.57 8.90
N MET A 371 -14.82 18.40 10.15
CA MET A 371 -15.14 17.07 10.70
C MET A 371 -16.48 16.60 10.18
N ASN A 372 -16.62 15.32 9.86
CA ASN A 372 -17.89 14.78 9.39
C ASN A 372 -17.92 13.26 9.60
N THR A 373 -19.10 12.70 9.87
CA THR A 373 -19.26 11.24 9.93
C THR A 373 -19.32 10.65 8.52
N MET A 374 -19.11 9.33 8.41
CA MET A 374 -19.28 8.62 7.14
C MET A 374 -20.69 8.83 6.56
N GLU A 375 -21.73 8.77 7.40
CA GLU A 375 -23.12 8.95 6.98
C GLU A 375 -23.40 10.37 6.46
N GLN A 376 -22.78 11.40 7.04
CA GLN A 376 -22.92 12.78 6.56
C GLN A 376 -22.30 12.95 5.17
N ASP A 377 -21.14 12.34 4.91
CA ASP A 377 -20.51 12.41 3.58
C ASP A 377 -21.28 11.62 2.53
N LEU A 378 -21.76 10.42 2.90
CA LEU A 378 -22.63 9.62 2.02
C LEU A 378 -23.94 10.33 1.70
N ALA A 379 -24.56 10.99 2.69
CA ALA A 379 -25.76 11.79 2.46
C ALA A 379 -25.48 12.97 1.52
N ARG A 380 -24.34 13.64 1.66
CA ARG A 380 -23.87 14.71 0.75
C ARG A 380 -23.63 14.20 -0.67
N LEU A 381 -22.95 13.06 -0.83
CA LEU A 381 -22.69 12.45 -2.14
C LEU A 381 -24.01 12.01 -2.82
N ASN A 382 -24.97 11.51 -2.05
CA ASN A 382 -26.30 11.17 -2.55
C ASN A 382 -27.10 12.42 -2.96
N SER A 383 -27.14 13.46 -2.11
CA SER A 383 -27.90 14.69 -2.40
C SER A 383 -27.34 15.49 -3.58
N THR A 384 -26.05 15.36 -3.86
CA THR A 384 -25.39 15.95 -5.04
C THR A 384 -25.50 15.08 -6.29
N ASN A 385 -26.29 14.00 -6.27
CA ASN A 385 -26.42 13.03 -7.36
C ASN A 385 -25.07 12.45 -7.83
N THR A 386 -24.12 12.29 -6.92
CA THR A 386 -22.83 11.65 -7.24
C THR A 386 -22.94 10.13 -7.15
N ILE A 387 -23.66 9.63 -6.14
CA ILE A 387 -23.90 8.19 -5.91
C ILE A 387 -25.40 7.92 -5.79
N SER A 388 -25.81 6.67 -6.00
CA SER A 388 -27.20 6.27 -5.79
C SER A 388 -27.53 6.13 -4.29
N TYR A 389 -28.82 6.23 -3.94
CA TYR A 389 -29.30 5.95 -2.59
C TYR A 389 -28.90 4.54 -2.12
N PHE A 390 -29.01 3.55 -3.01
CA PHE A 390 -28.66 2.17 -2.70
C PHE A 390 -27.19 2.04 -2.31
N GLU A 391 -26.28 2.59 -3.12
CA GLU A 391 -24.85 2.58 -2.85
C GLU A 391 -24.51 3.31 -1.55
N ALA A 392 -25.15 4.46 -1.31
CA ALA A 392 -24.97 5.20 -0.07
C ALA A 392 -25.44 4.40 1.17
N TYR A 393 -26.60 3.75 1.08
CA TYR A 393 -27.19 2.97 2.18
C TYR A 393 -26.38 1.72 2.54
N ILE A 394 -25.93 0.94 1.55
CA ILE A 394 -25.17 -0.30 1.83
C ILE A 394 -23.78 0.00 2.40
N ASN A 395 -23.21 1.17 2.08
CA ASN A 395 -21.90 1.59 2.53
C ASN A 395 -21.92 2.45 3.81
N ALA A 396 -23.08 2.79 4.36
CA ALA A 396 -23.19 3.46 5.66
C ALA A 396 -22.73 2.52 6.80
N ASN A 397 -21.97 3.05 7.76
CA ASN A 397 -21.62 2.31 8.99
C ASN A 397 -22.86 2.20 9.89
N ASN A 398 -23.68 3.25 9.93
CA ASN A 398 -24.97 3.31 10.61
C ASN A 398 -26.10 3.62 9.61
N LYS A 399 -26.73 2.56 9.11
CA LYS A 399 -27.83 2.62 8.13
C LYS A 399 -29.00 3.50 8.59
N LYS A 400 -29.43 3.35 9.85
CA LYS A 400 -30.53 4.13 10.41
C LYS A 400 -30.18 5.63 10.42
N ARG A 401 -28.96 5.97 10.80
CA ARG A 401 -28.51 7.37 10.85
C ARG A 401 -28.44 7.98 9.44
N PHE A 402 -27.95 7.22 8.46
CA PHE A 402 -27.96 7.65 7.06
C PHE A 402 -29.39 7.93 6.57
N GLU A 403 -30.34 7.03 6.83
CA GLU A 403 -31.75 7.22 6.44
C GLU A 403 -32.36 8.48 7.06
N GLU A 404 -32.07 8.76 8.33
CA GLU A 404 -32.50 10.00 8.99
C GLU A 404 -31.94 11.22 8.27
N LEU A 405 -30.64 11.26 7.98
CA LEU A 405 -29.99 12.39 7.31
C LEU A 405 -30.58 12.67 5.92
N VAL A 406 -30.85 11.62 5.15
CA VAL A 406 -31.45 11.78 3.81
C VAL A 406 -32.89 12.27 3.89
N LYS A 407 -33.69 11.78 4.85
CA LYS A 407 -35.09 12.22 5.03
C LYS A 407 -35.24 13.71 5.33
N TYR A 408 -34.28 14.31 6.02
CA TYR A 408 -34.29 15.75 6.35
C TYR A 408 -33.55 16.62 5.33
N SER A 409 -33.01 16.03 4.26
CA SER A 409 -32.31 16.75 3.19
C SER A 409 -33.21 17.06 1.98
N TYR A 410 -34.45 16.56 1.99
CA TYR A 410 -35.56 16.88 1.10
C TYR A 410 -36.68 17.53 1.91
#